data_AF-A0A9E1RIZ5-F1
#
_entry.id   AF-A0A9E1RIZ5-F1
#
_cell.length_a   1.000
_cell.length_b   1.000
_cell.length_c   1.000
_cell.angle_alpha   90.00
_cell.angle_beta   90.00
_cell.angle_gamma   90.00
#
_symmetry.space_group_name_H-M   'P 1'
#
loop_
_entity.id
_entity.type
_entity.pdbx_description
1 polymer ?
#
loop_
_entity_poly.entity_id
_entity_poly.type
_entity_poly.pdbx_seq_one_letter_code
_entity_poly.pdbx_strand_id
1 'polypeptide(L)'
;FFFIMFIGGCAGSTSCGIKIFRFQVLFQHIKIQLKKISYPNAILIPQYNRKEIPDGASRSVMAFFLLFFLSFILLSSALSFMGLDTITALSAAASALANVGPGLGDTVGPAGSYSSLSIGIKWLLSFGMLLGRLELFTVLVILTPYFWRK
;
A
#
# COMPACT_ATOMS: atom_id res chain seq x y z
N PHE A 1 -6.40 10.11 11.32
CA PHE A 1 -5.63 10.59 10.14
C PHE A 1 -4.76 9.48 9.56
N PHE A 2 -3.78 8.96 10.29
CA PHE A 2 -2.81 7.95 9.82
C PHE A 2 -3.40 6.80 8.98
N PHE A 3 -4.41 6.08 9.50
CA PHE A 3 -4.98 4.94 8.76
C PHE A 3 -5.70 5.34 7.46
N ILE A 4 -6.24 6.55 7.38
CA ILE A 4 -6.94 7.05 6.19
C ILE A 4 -5.93 7.34 5.07
N MET A 5 -4.65 7.60 5.38
CA MET A 5 -3.60 7.82 4.39
C MET A 5 -3.41 6.61 3.47
N PHE A 6 -3.65 5.40 3.96
CA PHE A 6 -3.56 4.20 3.15
C PHE A 6 -4.71 4.08 2.14
N ILE A 7 -5.82 4.77 2.36
CA ILE A 7 -7.00 4.74 1.49
C ILE A 7 -6.80 5.74 0.36
N GLY A 8 -6.43 5.23 -0.81
CA GLY A 8 -6.31 6.00 -2.04
C GLY A 8 -7.66 6.27 -2.70
N GLY A 9 -7.67 7.19 -3.65
CA GLY A 9 -8.87 7.56 -4.40
C GLY A 9 -9.33 6.51 -5.42
N CYS A 10 -10.16 6.95 -6.35
CA CYS A 10 -10.73 6.10 -7.40
C CYS A 10 -9.67 5.55 -8.37
N ALA A 11 -10.02 4.46 -9.06
CA ALA A 11 -9.21 3.96 -10.19
C ALA A 11 -9.07 5.07 -11.26
N GLY A 12 -7.88 5.21 -11.85
CA GLY A 12 -7.59 6.28 -12.82
C GLY A 12 -7.35 7.68 -12.22
N SER A 13 -7.50 7.86 -10.91
CA SER A 13 -7.13 9.10 -10.21
C SER A 13 -5.61 9.22 -10.04
N THR A 14 -5.11 10.46 -9.99
CA THR A 14 -3.73 10.83 -9.66
C THR A 14 -3.36 10.60 -8.18
N SER A 15 -4.32 10.23 -7.33
CA SER A 15 -4.06 9.83 -5.94
C SER A 15 -3.21 8.55 -5.88
N CYS A 16 -2.36 8.39 -4.87
CA CYS A 16 -1.67 7.12 -4.61
C CYS A 16 -2.31 6.41 -3.40
N GLY A 17 -1.59 5.47 -2.80
CA GLY A 17 -2.11 4.59 -1.76
C GLY A 17 -2.92 3.43 -2.32
N ILE A 18 -3.54 2.67 -1.43
CA ILE A 18 -4.35 1.51 -1.79
C ILE A 18 -5.67 2.01 -2.34
N LYS A 19 -5.86 1.87 -3.66
CA LYS A 19 -7.05 2.34 -4.35
C LYS A 19 -8.33 1.77 -3.73
N ILE A 20 -9.37 2.60 -3.63
CA ILE A 20 -10.63 2.25 -2.95
C ILE A 20 -11.29 0.97 -3.51
N PHE A 21 -11.17 0.71 -4.81
CA PHE A 21 -11.72 -0.49 -5.42
C PHE A 21 -11.11 -1.78 -4.83
N ARG A 22 -9.81 -1.76 -4.46
CA ARG A 22 -9.13 -2.91 -3.87
C ARG A 22 -9.70 -3.23 -2.49
N PHE A 23 -10.05 -2.20 -1.70
CA PHE A 23 -10.76 -2.39 -0.44
C PHE A 23 -12.16 -2.99 -0.65
N GLN A 24 -12.88 -2.55 -1.68
CA GLN A 24 -14.21 -3.09 -1.99
C GLN A 24 -14.15 -4.57 -2.39
N VAL A 25 -13.17 -4.95 -3.22
CA VAL A 25 -12.91 -6.36 -3.59
C VAL A 25 -12.53 -7.18 -2.36
N LEU A 26 -11.62 -6.67 -1.52
CA LEU A 26 -11.20 -7.35 -0.29
C LEU A 26 -12.39 -7.58 0.66
N PHE A 27 -13.22 -6.57 0.85
CA PHE A 27 -14.41 -6.66 1.71
C PHE A 27 -15.42 -7.68 1.19
N GLN A 28 -15.64 -7.73 -0.13
CA GLN A 28 -16.51 -8.73 -0.74
C GLN A 28 -15.96 -10.15 -0.53
N HIS A 29 -14.64 -10.31 -0.64
CA HIS A 29 -13.98 -11.58 -0.39
C HIS A 29 -14.16 -12.02 1.07
N ILE A 30 -13.92 -11.12 2.04
CA ILE A 30 -14.13 -11.39 3.48
C ILE A 30 -15.57 -11.81 3.75
N LYS A 31 -16.56 -11.10 3.21
CA LYS A 31 -17.98 -11.44 3.35
C LYS A 31 -18.30 -12.86 2.88
N ILE A 32 -17.73 -13.27 1.75
CA ILE A 32 -17.95 -14.62 1.23
C ILE A 32 -17.26 -15.67 2.08
N GLN A 33 -16.03 -15.42 2.52
CA GLN A 33 -15.32 -16.33 3.42
C GLN A 33 -16.10 -16.53 4.73
N LEU A 34 -16.61 -15.45 5.32
CA LEU A 34 -17.46 -15.51 6.52
C LEU A 34 -18.74 -16.34 6.27
N LYS A 35 -19.41 -16.12 5.14
CA LYS A 35 -20.61 -16.90 4.80
C LYS A 35 -20.30 -18.37 4.52
N LYS A 36 -19.14 -18.71 3.93
CA LYS A 36 -18.72 -20.09 3.71
C LYS A 36 -18.45 -20.83 5.03
N ILE A 37 -17.96 -20.14 6.06
CA ILE A 37 -17.80 -20.73 7.39
C ILE A 37 -19.16 -21.17 7.96
N SER A 38 -20.20 -20.35 7.79
CA SER A 38 -21.56 -20.71 8.25
C SER A 38 -22.27 -21.68 7.31
N TYR A 39 -22.03 -21.59 6.01
CA TYR A 39 -22.69 -22.38 4.96
C TYR A 39 -21.64 -23.01 4.03
N PRO A 40 -20.99 -24.12 4.46
CA PRO A 40 -19.85 -24.70 3.73
C PRO A 40 -20.21 -25.21 2.32
N ASN A 41 -21.46 -25.60 2.10
CA ASN A 41 -21.93 -26.12 0.82
C ASN A 41 -22.55 -25.04 -0.09
N ALA A 42 -22.55 -23.75 0.31
CA ALA A 42 -23.13 -22.68 -0.49
C ALA A 42 -22.19 -22.23 -1.61
N ILE A 43 -22.70 -22.20 -2.85
CA ILE A 43 -22.00 -21.62 -3.99
C ILE A 43 -22.16 -20.09 -3.93
N LEU A 44 -21.14 -19.42 -3.42
CA LEU A 44 -21.11 -17.96 -3.22
C LEU A 44 -20.09 -17.33 -4.17
N ILE A 45 -20.58 -16.49 -5.09
CA ILE A 45 -19.76 -15.85 -6.11
C ILE A 45 -19.46 -14.40 -5.68
N PRO A 46 -18.17 -13.97 -5.61
CA PRO A 46 -17.81 -12.59 -5.35
C PRO A 46 -18.22 -11.71 -6.51
N GLN A 47 -18.99 -10.66 -6.21
CA GLN A 47 -19.42 -9.68 -7.20
C GLN A 47 -18.97 -8.28 -6.81
N TYR A 48 -18.47 -7.55 -7.81
CA TYR A 48 -18.16 -6.14 -7.74
C TYR A 48 -18.94 -5.43 -8.84
N ASN A 49 -19.70 -4.39 -8.47
CA ASN A 49 -20.53 -3.64 -9.42
C ASN A 49 -21.44 -4.56 -10.29
N ARG A 50 -22.11 -5.53 -9.66
CA ARG A 50 -22.98 -6.55 -10.29
C ARG A 50 -22.29 -7.46 -11.32
N LYS A 51 -20.96 -7.45 -11.38
CA LYS A 51 -20.15 -8.37 -12.20
C LYS A 51 -19.36 -9.30 -11.31
N GLU A 52 -19.18 -10.53 -11.76
CA GLU A 52 -18.35 -11.50 -11.08
C GLU A 52 -16.90 -11.04 -11.04
N ILE A 53 -16.25 -11.20 -9.89
CA ILE A 53 -14.84 -10.90 -9.71
C ILE A 53 -14.07 -12.17 -10.10
N PRO A 54 -13.25 -12.16 -11.16
CA PRO A 54 -12.45 -13.31 -11.52
C PRO A 54 -11.49 -13.70 -10.39
N ASP A 55 -11.28 -15.00 -10.15
CA ASP A 55 -10.37 -15.47 -9.10
C ASP A 55 -8.93 -14.95 -9.25
N GLY A 56 -8.51 -14.67 -10.48
CA GLY A 56 -7.23 -14.02 -10.74
C GLY A 56 -7.16 -12.60 -10.17
N ALA A 57 -8.23 -11.82 -10.29
CA ALA A 57 -8.30 -10.45 -9.77
C ALA A 57 -8.26 -10.43 -8.24
N SER A 58 -9.01 -11.32 -7.58
CA SER A 58 -9.00 -11.45 -6.12
C SER A 58 -7.61 -11.79 -5.57
N ARG A 59 -6.92 -12.74 -6.19
CA ARG A 59 -5.54 -13.11 -5.82
C ARG A 59 -4.56 -11.95 -6.01
N SER A 60 -4.66 -11.23 -7.13
CA SER A 60 -3.83 -10.04 -7.36
C SER A 60 -4.09 -8.93 -6.34
N VAL A 61 -5.34 -8.73 -5.91
CA VAL A 61 -5.65 -7.77 -4.84
C VAL A 61 -5.02 -8.21 -3.51
N MET A 62 -5.13 -9.48 -3.13
CA MET A 62 -4.51 -9.98 -1.89
C MET A 62 -2.98 -9.83 -1.91
N ALA A 63 -2.34 -10.23 -3.02
CA ALA A 63 -0.90 -10.07 -3.20
C ALA A 63 -0.48 -8.59 -3.12
N PHE A 64 -1.27 -7.67 -3.66
CA PHE A 64 -0.99 -6.24 -3.53
C PHE A 64 -0.98 -5.77 -2.07
N PHE A 65 -1.98 -6.14 -1.27
CA PHE A 65 -2.03 -5.76 0.14
C PHE A 65 -0.81 -6.30 0.89
N LEU A 66 -0.42 -7.55 0.65
CA LEU A 66 0.77 -8.14 1.26
C LEU A 66 2.04 -7.38 0.87
N LEU A 67 2.24 -7.10 -0.41
CA LEU A 67 3.39 -6.36 -0.91
C LEU A 67 3.43 -4.92 -0.38
N PHE A 68 2.27 -4.27 -0.27
CA PHE A 68 2.16 -2.92 0.27
C PHE A 68 2.57 -2.87 1.73
N PHE A 69 2.02 -3.76 2.57
CA PHE A 69 2.37 -3.80 3.98
C PHE A 69 3.81 -4.27 4.22
N LEU A 70 4.32 -5.21 3.41
CA LEU A 70 5.72 -5.62 3.47
C LEU A 70 6.65 -4.44 3.15
N SER A 71 6.37 -3.71 2.07
CA SER A 71 7.14 -2.52 1.69
C SER A 71 7.08 -1.44 2.77
N PHE A 72 5.91 -1.25 3.38
CA PHE A 72 5.71 -0.32 4.50
C PHE A 72 6.54 -0.69 5.72
N ILE A 73 6.52 -1.96 6.12
CA ILE A 73 7.31 -2.46 7.27
C ILE A 73 8.80 -2.30 6.98
N LEU A 74 9.28 -2.74 5.82
CA LEU A 74 10.69 -2.63 5.44
C LEU A 74 11.16 -1.17 5.41
N LEU A 75 10.38 -0.27 4.81
CA LEU A 75 10.70 1.14 4.73
C LEU A 75 10.73 1.81 6.12
N SER A 76 9.72 1.52 6.94
CA SER A 76 9.64 2.04 8.32
C SER A 76 10.80 1.54 9.18
N SER A 77 11.10 0.24 9.13
CA SER A 77 12.22 -0.35 9.86
C SER A 77 13.56 0.25 9.40
N ALA A 78 13.77 0.39 8.09
CA ALA A 78 14.98 1.02 7.56
C ALA A 78 15.12 2.49 8.02
N LEU A 79 14.04 3.27 8.03
CA LEU A 79 14.05 4.63 8.56
C LEU A 79 14.37 4.67 10.07
N SER A 80 13.80 3.76 10.84
CA SER A 80 14.07 3.66 12.29
C SER A 80 15.53 3.30 12.57
N PHE A 81 16.14 2.40 11.79
CA PHE A 81 17.58 2.10 11.89
C PHE A 81 18.48 3.29 11.58
N MET A 82 18.00 4.29 10.84
CA MET A 82 18.72 5.54 10.55
C MET A 82 18.58 6.59 11.68
N GLY A 83 17.97 6.22 12.81
CA GLY A 83 17.86 7.07 14.00
C GLY A 83 16.60 7.93 14.06
N LEU A 84 15.61 7.68 13.18
CA LEU A 84 14.29 8.31 13.30
C LEU A 84 13.49 7.68 14.45
N ASP A 85 12.79 8.54 15.21
CA ASP A 85 11.80 8.09 16.17
C ASP A 85 10.75 7.19 15.50
N THR A 86 10.26 6.19 16.24
CA THR A 86 9.38 5.14 15.71
C THR A 86 8.09 5.72 15.11
N ILE A 87 7.51 6.74 15.75
CA ILE A 87 6.28 7.39 15.25
C ILE A 87 6.57 8.13 13.95
N THR A 88 7.70 8.85 13.92
CA THR A 88 8.14 9.61 12.74
C THR A 88 8.47 8.67 11.57
N ALA A 89 9.17 7.56 11.84
CA ALA A 89 9.55 6.55 10.85
C ALA A 89 8.32 5.86 10.23
N LEU A 90 7.39 5.39 11.07
CA LEU A 90 6.13 4.79 10.61
C LEU A 90 5.32 5.79 9.80
N SER A 91 5.19 7.03 10.28
CA SER A 91 4.40 8.02 9.58
C SER A 91 5.02 8.50 8.27
N ALA A 92 6.34 8.66 8.22
CA ALA A 92 7.05 9.06 7.02
C ALA A 92 7.01 7.94 5.97
N ALA A 93 7.17 6.67 6.37
CA ALA A 93 7.04 5.52 5.48
C ALA A 93 5.62 5.41 4.89
N ALA A 94 4.58 5.56 5.72
CA ALA A 94 3.18 5.55 5.26
C ALA A 94 2.92 6.71 4.28
N SER A 95 3.40 7.91 4.62
CA SER A 95 3.25 9.09 3.77
C SER A 95 3.95 8.93 2.43
N ALA A 96 5.17 8.41 2.41
CA ALA A 96 5.95 8.18 1.20
C ALA A 96 5.25 7.13 0.31
N LEU A 97 4.88 5.97 0.83
CA LEU A 97 4.23 4.93 0.04
C LEU A 97 2.85 5.33 -0.48
N ALA A 98 2.10 6.11 0.29
CA ALA A 98 0.80 6.61 -0.13
C ALA A 98 0.88 7.93 -0.91
N ASN A 99 2.09 8.50 -1.10
CA ASN A 99 2.34 9.84 -1.66
C ASN A 99 1.40 10.91 -1.11
N VAL A 100 1.22 10.94 0.21
CA VAL A 100 0.34 11.92 0.88
C VAL A 100 1.08 13.23 1.10
N GLY A 101 2.34 13.18 1.55
CA GLY A 101 3.17 14.34 1.86
C GLY A 101 3.39 14.50 3.37
N PRO A 102 2.43 15.10 4.12
CA PRO A 102 2.56 15.25 5.58
C PRO A 102 2.40 13.91 6.30
N GLY A 103 3.25 13.69 7.30
CA GLY A 103 3.16 12.62 8.29
C GLY A 103 2.69 13.12 9.65
N LEU A 104 3.14 12.43 10.69
CA LEU A 104 2.90 12.68 12.10
C LEU A 104 4.25 12.86 12.81
N GLY A 105 4.25 13.68 13.86
CA GLY A 105 5.46 14.08 14.59
C GLY A 105 5.89 15.50 14.23
N ASP A 106 6.83 16.05 15.00
CA ASP A 106 7.20 17.47 14.91
C ASP A 106 7.98 17.79 13.63
N THR A 107 8.74 16.81 13.11
CA THR A 107 9.62 17.01 11.94
C THR A 107 8.92 16.76 10.61
N VAL A 108 8.10 15.70 10.51
CA VAL A 108 7.40 15.31 9.26
C VAL A 108 5.91 15.66 9.29
N GLY A 109 5.42 16.29 10.36
CA GLY A 109 4.04 16.72 10.51
C GLY A 109 3.64 17.87 9.56
N PRO A 110 2.37 18.31 9.59
CA PRO A 110 1.86 19.35 8.70
C PRO A 110 2.58 20.70 8.83
N ALA A 111 3.10 21.00 10.02
CA ALA A 111 3.90 22.20 10.30
C ALA A 111 5.41 21.95 10.25
N GLY A 112 5.82 20.70 10.02
CA GLY A 112 7.22 20.27 9.95
C GLY A 112 7.83 20.40 8.54
N SER A 113 9.10 20.05 8.42
CA SER A 113 9.81 20.03 7.14
C SER A 113 10.76 18.84 7.03
N TYR A 114 10.74 18.17 5.88
CA TYR A 114 11.71 17.12 5.53
C TYR A 114 13.12 17.67 5.28
N SER A 115 13.31 19.00 5.26
CA SER A 115 14.60 19.65 4.98
C SER A 115 15.68 19.31 6.02
N SER A 116 15.30 19.17 7.30
CA SER A 116 16.20 18.85 8.41
C SER A 116 16.66 17.38 8.44
N LEU A 117 16.07 16.51 7.61
CA LEU A 117 16.42 15.09 7.56
C LEU A 117 17.74 14.86 6.83
N SER A 118 18.46 13.81 7.26
CA SER A 118 19.72 13.39 6.63
C SER A 118 19.52 12.98 5.16
N ILE A 119 20.61 13.06 4.38
CA ILE A 119 20.56 12.75 2.94
C ILE A 119 20.10 11.31 2.67
N GLY A 120 20.53 10.36 3.51
CA GLY A 120 20.16 8.95 3.35
C GLY A 120 18.69 8.69 3.60
N ILE A 121 18.09 9.36 4.60
CA ILE A 121 16.65 9.29 4.88
C ILE A 121 15.86 9.80 3.68
N LYS A 122 16.29 10.93 3.09
CA LYS A 122 15.64 11.51 1.91
C LYS A 122 15.66 10.55 0.72
N TRP A 123 16.80 9.91 0.43
CA TRP A 123 16.89 8.91 -0.63
C TRP A 123 15.92 7.74 -0.43
N LEU A 124 15.85 7.24 0.80
CA LEU A 124 14.98 6.12 1.14
C LEU A 124 13.48 6.51 1.01
N LEU A 125 13.11 7.71 1.45
CA LEU A 125 11.76 8.26 1.27
C LEU A 125 11.44 8.49 -0.21
N SER A 126 12.36 9.03 -1.00
CA SER A 126 12.19 9.21 -2.45
C SER A 126 11.96 7.88 -3.16
N PHE A 127 12.70 6.83 -2.79
CA PHE A 127 12.46 5.49 -3.29
C PHE A 127 11.07 4.97 -2.89
N GLY A 128 10.66 5.17 -1.63
CA GLY A 128 9.32 4.84 -1.15
C GLY A 128 8.20 5.53 -1.95
N MET A 129 8.39 6.81 -2.30
CA MET A 129 7.45 7.57 -3.13
C MET A 129 7.32 7.03 -4.55
N LEU A 130 8.46 6.67 -5.17
CA LEU A 130 8.47 6.03 -6.49
C LEU A 130 7.76 4.67 -6.46
N LEU A 131 8.03 3.84 -5.45
CA LEU A 131 7.32 2.58 -5.24
C LEU A 131 5.81 2.78 -5.12
N GLY A 132 5.38 3.78 -4.35
CA GLY A 132 3.97 4.14 -4.20
C GLY A 132 3.33 4.63 -5.50
N ARG A 133 4.09 5.36 -6.34
CA ARG A 133 3.58 5.98 -7.56
C ARG A 133 3.49 5.03 -8.75
N LEU A 134 4.46 4.13 -8.91
CA LEU A 134 4.58 3.22 -10.05
C LEU A 134 3.68 1.98 -9.95
N GLU A 135 2.90 1.87 -8.88
CA GLU A 135 2.27 0.63 -8.40
C GLU A 135 3.30 -0.48 -8.11
N LEU A 136 3.21 -1.08 -6.92
CA LEU A 136 4.18 -2.05 -6.40
C LEU A 136 4.42 -3.25 -7.34
N PHE A 137 3.39 -3.70 -8.06
CA PHE A 137 3.52 -4.81 -9.00
C PHE A 137 4.42 -4.47 -10.17
N THR A 138 4.34 -3.26 -10.72
CA THR A 138 5.16 -2.84 -11.86
C THR A 138 6.64 -2.91 -11.48
N VAL A 139 6.99 -2.41 -10.28
CA VAL A 139 8.37 -2.42 -9.81
C VAL A 139 8.85 -3.85 -9.53
N LEU A 140 8.04 -4.68 -8.90
CA LEU A 140 8.39 -6.08 -8.66
C LEU A 140 8.56 -6.88 -9.94
N VAL A 141 7.71 -6.66 -10.95
CA VAL A 141 7.85 -7.32 -12.26
C VAL A 141 9.19 -6.93 -12.90
N ILE A 142 9.57 -5.65 -12.86
CA ILE A 142 10.89 -5.20 -13.36
C ILE A 142 12.03 -5.86 -12.59
N LEU A 143 11.88 -6.14 -11.29
CA LEU A 143 12.94 -6.82 -10.51
C LEU A 143 13.01 -8.33 -10.76
N THR A 144 11.98 -8.93 -11.37
CA THR A 144 12.03 -10.38 -11.69
C THR A 144 12.84 -10.67 -12.95
N PRO A 145 13.72 -11.69 -12.94
CA PRO A 145 14.55 -12.05 -14.10
C PRO A 145 13.70 -12.49 -15.32
N TYR A 146 12.45 -12.88 -15.10
CA TYR A 146 11.50 -13.20 -16.17
C TYR A 146 11.22 -12.02 -17.09
N PHE A 147 11.21 -10.79 -16.57
CA PHE A 147 11.02 -9.58 -17.38
C PHE A 147 12.19 -9.34 -18.35
N TRP A 148 13.42 -9.64 -17.92
CA TRP A 148 14.65 -9.38 -18.67
C TRP A 148 15.10 -10.51 -19.60
N ARG A 149 14.44 -11.67 -19.53
CA ARG A 149 14.81 -12.88 -20.28
C ARG A 149 14.21 -12.94 -21.70
N LYS A 150 13.92 -11.79 -22.30
CA LYS A 150 13.51 -11.68 -23.71
C LYS A 150 14.54 -10.90 -24.51
#